data_AF-A0A934MQP3-F1
#
_entry.id   AF-A0A934MQP3-F1
#
_cell.length_a   1.000
_cell.length_b   1.000
_cell.length_c   1.000
_cell.angle_alpha   90.00
_cell.angle_beta   90.00
_cell.angle_gamma   90.00
#
_symmetry.space_group_name_H-M   'P 1'
#
loop_
_entity.id
_entity.type
_entity.pdbx_description
1 polymer ?
#
loop_
_entity_poly.entity_id
_entity_poly.type
_entity_poly.pdbx_seq_one_letter_code
_entity_poly.pdbx_strand_id
1 'polypeptide(L)'
;MNKKERSYRGLGRALAIVVQGEKKSIAWLNNAMTLPLFYFAEAHTAAIKRKKINRVMSDRLMAVLDEVEIEQLDHNPLPVAMQVVVQLAFDKQRYVDSTPFSKLLTGALERKTISQTELAAIMAIPQSRISEHCNGKVMPRNSQIKEYEDALGVERGSLGGY
;
A
#
# COMPACT_ATOMS: atom_id res chain seq x y z
N MET A 1 14.13 26.21 4.53
CA MET A 1 13.00 25.67 3.73
C MET A 1 11.97 25.12 4.71
N ASN A 2 10.76 25.68 4.71
CA ASN A 2 9.72 25.26 5.65
C ASN A 2 9.11 23.90 5.24
N LYS A 3 8.36 23.25 6.13
CA LYS A 3 7.77 21.92 5.89
C LYS A 3 6.82 21.91 4.67
N LYS A 4 6.04 22.98 4.51
CA LYS A 4 5.11 23.18 3.39
C LYS A 4 5.82 23.24 2.03
N GLU A 5 6.92 23.99 1.92
CA GLU A 5 7.76 24.08 0.72
C GLU A 5 8.39 22.73 0.34
N ARG A 6 8.79 21.94 1.34
CA ARG A 6 9.28 20.56 1.12
C ARG A 6 8.20 19.66 0.54
N SER A 7 6.99 19.69 1.10
CA SER A 7 5.86 18.91 0.57
C SER A 7 5.52 19.31 -0.87
N TYR A 8 5.45 20.60 -1.21
CA TYR A 8 5.22 21.03 -2.59
C TYR A 8 6.33 20.61 -3.57
N ARG A 9 7.60 20.66 -3.16
CA ARG A 9 8.71 20.12 -3.98
C ARG A 9 8.62 18.60 -4.12
N GLY A 10 8.20 17.88 -3.08
CA GLY A 10 7.88 16.46 -3.13
C GLY A 10 6.80 16.15 -4.18
N LEU A 11 5.69 16.88 -4.14
CA LEU A 11 4.60 16.76 -5.12
C LEU A 11 5.07 17.05 -6.55
N GLY A 12 5.88 18.11 -6.74
CA GLY A 12 6.46 18.43 -8.05
C GLY A 12 7.37 17.32 -8.59
N ARG A 13 8.20 16.69 -7.73
CA ARG A 13 9.05 15.55 -8.10
C ARG A 13 8.23 14.30 -8.43
N ALA A 14 7.19 14.02 -7.66
CA ALA A 14 6.28 12.90 -7.91
C ALA A 14 5.51 13.09 -9.23
N LEU A 15 5.05 14.31 -9.52
CA LEU A 15 4.45 14.66 -10.81
C LEU A 15 5.45 14.50 -11.96
N ALA A 16 6.71 14.90 -11.78
CA ALA A 16 7.75 14.70 -12.80
C ALA A 16 8.00 13.22 -13.10
N ILE A 17 8.05 12.35 -12.07
CA ILE A 17 8.20 10.90 -12.24
C ILE A 17 7.02 10.33 -13.05
N VAL A 18 5.82 10.82 -12.75
CA VAL A 18 4.58 10.46 -13.44
C VAL A 18 4.58 10.86 -14.91
N VAL A 19 4.95 12.11 -15.21
CA VAL A 19 4.96 12.66 -16.58
C VAL A 19 6.09 12.08 -17.43
N GLN A 20 7.22 11.72 -16.79
CA GLN A 20 8.31 10.99 -17.45
C GLN A 20 8.00 9.50 -17.63
N GLY A 21 7.02 8.97 -16.90
CA GLY A 21 6.44 7.66 -17.16
C GLY A 21 5.79 7.63 -18.53
N GLU A 22 5.98 6.53 -19.26
CA GLU A 22 5.45 6.29 -20.60
C GLU A 22 3.97 6.74 -20.74
N LYS A 23 3.50 7.05 -21.96
CA LYS A 23 2.09 7.47 -22.25
C LYS A 23 1.02 6.63 -21.52
N LYS A 24 1.31 5.35 -21.25
CA LYS A 24 0.46 4.40 -20.51
C LYS A 24 0.27 4.78 -19.02
N SER A 25 1.27 5.36 -18.38
CA SER A 25 1.23 5.80 -16.98
C SER A 25 0.32 7.01 -16.80
N ILE A 26 0.36 7.97 -17.74
CA ILE A 26 -0.57 9.11 -17.79
C ILE A 26 -2.01 8.63 -18.00
N ALA A 27 -2.23 7.69 -18.93
CA ALA A 27 -3.56 7.12 -19.16
C ALA A 27 -4.11 6.36 -17.94
N TRP A 28 -3.24 5.66 -17.21
CA TRP A 28 -3.61 5.03 -15.95
C TRP A 28 -4.00 6.07 -14.89
N LEU A 29 -3.22 7.12 -14.71
CA LEU A 29 -3.55 8.20 -13.76
C LEU A 29 -4.89 8.85 -14.09
N ASN A 30 -5.15 9.15 -15.37
CA ASN A 30 -6.42 9.73 -15.79
C ASN A 30 -7.61 8.83 -15.47
N ASN A 31 -7.47 7.51 -15.63
CA ASN A 31 -8.50 6.57 -15.19
C ASN A 31 -8.61 6.52 -13.66
N ALA A 32 -7.49 6.51 -12.96
CA ALA A 32 -7.46 6.47 -11.51
C ALA A 32 -8.13 7.70 -10.88
N MET A 33 -8.04 8.88 -11.53
CA MET A 33 -8.78 10.09 -11.14
C MET A 33 -10.30 9.94 -11.11
N THR A 34 -10.85 9.03 -11.92
CA THR A 34 -12.30 8.81 -12.00
C THR A 34 -12.80 7.73 -11.04
N LEU A 35 -11.87 7.01 -10.39
CA LEU A 35 -12.22 5.95 -9.46
C LEU A 35 -12.51 6.54 -8.07
N PRO A 36 -13.52 6.01 -7.36
CA PRO A 36 -13.69 6.29 -5.94
C PRO A 36 -12.41 5.94 -5.16
N LEU A 37 -12.08 6.75 -4.15
CA LEU A 37 -10.80 6.69 -3.41
C LEU A 37 -10.45 5.28 -2.89
N PHE A 38 -11.45 4.49 -2.51
CA PHE A 38 -11.26 3.14 -2.00
C PHE A 38 -10.85 2.09 -3.05
N TYR A 39 -11.01 2.38 -4.35
CA TYR A 39 -10.58 1.50 -5.47
C TYR A 39 -9.21 1.86 -6.02
N PHE A 40 -8.66 3.01 -5.65
CA PHE A 40 -7.44 3.53 -6.22
C PHE A 40 -6.25 2.61 -5.95
N ALA A 41 -6.27 2.04 -4.75
CA ALA A 41 -5.31 1.06 -4.29
C ALA A 41 -5.24 -0.17 -5.23
N GLU A 42 -6.37 -0.86 -5.33
CA GLU A 42 -6.55 -2.03 -6.19
C GLU A 42 -6.20 -1.72 -7.65
N ALA A 43 -6.56 -0.53 -8.13
CA ALA A 43 -6.23 -0.06 -9.47
C ALA A 43 -4.73 0.15 -9.69
N HIS A 44 -3.98 0.63 -8.69
CA HIS A 44 -2.52 0.80 -8.76
C HIS A 44 -1.80 -0.56 -8.78
N THR A 45 -2.15 -1.47 -7.87
CA THR A 45 -1.58 -2.82 -7.86
C THR A 45 -1.92 -3.60 -9.12
N ALA A 46 -3.16 -3.50 -9.61
CA ALA A 46 -3.57 -4.10 -10.87
C ALA A 46 -2.80 -3.50 -12.05
N ALA A 47 -2.48 -2.21 -12.04
CA ALA A 47 -1.72 -1.56 -13.09
C ALA A 47 -0.24 -1.96 -13.11
N ILE A 48 0.39 -2.15 -11.94
CA ILE A 48 1.74 -2.72 -11.84
C ILE A 48 1.73 -4.16 -12.38
N LYS A 49 0.82 -5.02 -11.90
CA LYS A 49 0.69 -6.42 -12.36
C LYS A 49 0.45 -6.53 -13.86
N ARG A 50 -0.34 -5.62 -14.43
CA ARG A 50 -0.65 -5.56 -15.87
C ARG A 50 0.42 -4.82 -16.68
N LYS A 51 1.57 -4.45 -16.08
CA LYS A 51 2.65 -3.69 -16.73
C LYS A 51 2.18 -2.38 -17.39
N LYS A 52 1.11 -1.78 -16.85
CA LYS A 52 0.60 -0.45 -17.26
C LYS A 52 1.38 0.68 -16.59
N ILE A 53 2.08 0.37 -15.51
CA ILE A 53 3.05 1.23 -14.82
C ILE A 53 4.36 0.44 -14.68
N ASN A 54 5.49 1.09 -14.91
CA ASN A 54 6.80 0.51 -14.69
C ASN A 54 7.08 0.39 -13.18
N ARG A 55 7.55 -0.78 -12.70
CA ARG A 55 7.87 -1.02 -11.29
C ARG A 55 8.90 -0.04 -10.74
N VAL A 56 9.95 0.26 -11.50
CA VAL A 56 10.99 1.24 -11.12
C VAL A 56 10.40 2.65 -10.97
N MET A 57 9.44 3.01 -11.82
CA MET A 57 8.72 4.28 -11.69
C MET A 57 7.84 4.29 -10.44
N SER A 58 7.14 3.19 -10.15
CA SER A 58 6.30 3.05 -8.97
C SER A 58 7.13 3.16 -7.68
N ASP A 59 8.27 2.48 -7.60
CA ASP A 59 9.16 2.54 -6.43
C ASP A 59 9.71 3.96 -6.20
N ARG A 60 10.12 4.64 -7.28
CA ARG A 60 10.58 6.04 -7.21
C ARG A 60 9.46 6.99 -6.80
N LEU A 61 8.25 6.78 -7.31
CA LEU A 61 7.07 7.55 -6.93
C LEU A 61 6.77 7.39 -5.44
N MET A 62 6.79 6.15 -4.94
CA MET A 62 6.54 5.84 -3.53
C MET A 62 7.60 6.43 -2.60
N ALA A 63 8.87 6.40 -2.98
CA ALA A 63 9.95 7.02 -2.21
C ALA A 63 9.80 8.54 -2.09
N VAL A 64 9.36 9.22 -3.16
CA VAL A 64 9.11 10.67 -3.12
C VAL A 64 7.88 10.99 -2.26
N LEU A 65 6.86 10.14 -2.29
CA LEU A 65 5.65 10.33 -1.49
C LEU A 65 5.86 10.12 0.01
N ASP A 66 6.87 9.35 0.44
CA ASP A 66 7.28 9.24 1.87
C ASP A 66 7.70 10.59 2.46
N GLU A 67 8.24 11.47 1.63
CA GLU A 67 8.75 12.77 2.05
C GLU A 67 7.66 13.86 2.09
N VAL A 68 6.42 13.54 1.69
CA VAL A 68 5.31 14.49 1.59
C VAL A 68 4.48 14.47 2.87
N GLU A 69 4.56 15.53 3.68
CA GLU A 69 3.67 15.75 4.81
C GLU A 69 2.32 16.29 4.29
N ILE A 70 1.36 15.39 4.10
CA ILE A 70 0.06 15.67 3.46
C ILE A 70 -0.82 16.61 4.30
N GLU A 71 -0.77 16.45 5.63
CA GLU A 71 -1.48 17.28 6.61
C GLU A 71 -1.08 18.77 6.53
N GLN A 72 0.08 19.08 5.94
CA GLN A 72 0.58 20.45 5.77
C GLN A 72 0.14 21.11 4.46
N LEU A 73 -0.61 20.41 3.61
CA LEU A 73 -1.09 20.89 2.30
C LEU A 73 -2.45 21.58 2.38
N ASP A 74 -2.95 21.82 3.58
CA ASP A 74 -4.33 22.25 3.80
C ASP A 74 -4.67 23.59 3.12
N HIS A 75 -5.86 23.60 2.49
CA HIS A 75 -6.63 24.74 1.95
C HIS A 75 -6.22 25.45 0.65
N ASN A 76 -5.24 24.98 -0.13
CA ASN A 76 -4.99 25.56 -1.47
C ASN A 76 -5.49 24.64 -2.60
N PRO A 77 -6.21 25.17 -3.62
CA PRO A 77 -6.60 24.38 -4.78
C PRO A 77 -5.34 23.97 -5.54
N LEU A 78 -4.93 22.72 -5.34
CA LEU A 78 -3.85 22.12 -6.11
C LEU A 78 -4.30 21.94 -7.57
N PRO A 79 -3.41 22.07 -8.56
CA PRO A 79 -3.69 21.60 -9.90
C PRO A 79 -4.16 20.14 -9.89
N VAL A 80 -5.11 19.77 -10.74
CA VAL A 80 -5.72 18.42 -10.78
C VAL A 80 -4.66 17.31 -10.74
N ALA A 81 -3.59 17.43 -11.53
CA ALA A 81 -2.50 16.45 -11.54
C ALA A 81 -1.75 16.31 -10.19
N MET A 82 -1.64 17.38 -9.40
CA MET A 82 -1.07 17.34 -8.05
C MET A 82 -2.06 16.79 -7.03
N GLN A 83 -3.37 16.97 -7.22
CA GLN A 83 -4.40 16.33 -6.40
C GLN A 83 -4.30 14.80 -6.48
N VAL A 84 -4.00 14.24 -7.66
CA VAL A 84 -3.79 12.79 -7.83
C VAL A 84 -2.58 12.27 -7.07
N VAL A 85 -1.49 13.05 -7.05
CA VAL A 85 -0.28 12.72 -6.30
C VAL A 85 -0.52 12.80 -4.80
N VAL A 86 -1.28 13.81 -4.35
CA VAL A 86 -1.74 13.91 -2.96
C VAL A 86 -2.64 12.73 -2.61
N GLN A 87 -3.54 12.32 -3.52
CA GLN A 87 -4.39 11.16 -3.30
C GLN A 87 -3.59 9.86 -3.22
N LEU A 88 -2.59 9.69 -4.08
CA LEU A 88 -1.61 8.59 -4.01
C LEU A 88 -0.85 8.56 -2.68
N ALA A 89 -0.49 9.72 -2.15
CA ALA A 89 0.19 9.83 -0.86
C ALA A 89 -0.75 9.52 0.31
N PHE A 90 -2.00 10.01 0.26
CA PHE A 90 -3.05 9.70 1.24
C PHE A 90 -3.34 8.20 1.23
N ASP A 91 -3.39 7.63 0.03
CA ASP A 91 -3.59 6.22 -0.16
C ASP A 91 -2.37 5.44 0.30
N LYS A 92 -1.12 5.89 0.18
CA LYS A 92 0.03 5.21 0.82
C LYS A 92 -0.13 5.10 2.34
N GLN A 93 -0.58 6.18 3.00
CA GLN A 93 -0.92 6.15 4.42
C GLN A 93 -2.07 5.16 4.73
N ARG A 94 -2.99 4.93 3.77
CA ARG A 94 -4.11 3.98 3.87
C ARG A 94 -3.91 2.62 3.17
N TYR A 95 -2.85 2.39 2.41
CA TYR A 95 -2.55 1.14 1.67
C TYR A 95 -1.69 0.24 2.55
N VAL A 96 -1.02 0.82 3.55
CA VAL A 96 -0.72 0.09 4.78
C VAL A 96 -2.02 -0.53 5.37
N ASP A 97 -3.21 0.01 5.05
CA ASP A 97 -4.52 -0.40 5.58
C ASP A 97 -5.55 -1.01 4.58
N SER A 98 -5.35 -1.03 3.26
CA SER A 98 -6.47 -1.31 2.31
C SER A 98 -6.64 -2.78 1.90
N THR A 99 -5.80 -3.68 2.39
CA THR A 99 -6.29 -5.01 2.75
C THR A 99 -5.72 -5.29 4.12
N PRO A 100 -6.51 -5.13 5.19
CA PRO A 100 -6.03 -5.37 6.55
C PRO A 100 -5.30 -6.72 6.57
N PHE A 101 -4.10 -6.77 7.14
CA PHE A 101 -3.36 -8.01 7.33
C PHE A 101 -4.28 -9.14 7.83
N SER A 102 -5.26 -8.80 8.66
CA SER A 102 -6.32 -9.67 9.14
C SER A 102 -7.10 -10.39 8.03
N LYS A 103 -7.50 -9.71 6.95
CA LYS A 103 -8.17 -10.29 5.78
C LYS A 103 -7.24 -11.16 4.94
N LEU A 104 -5.99 -10.73 4.77
CA LEU A 104 -4.99 -11.52 4.03
C LEU A 104 -4.66 -12.81 4.77
N LEU A 105 -4.49 -12.73 6.09
CA LEU A 105 -4.22 -13.85 6.97
C LEU A 105 -5.40 -14.83 7.02
N THR A 106 -6.62 -14.35 7.24
CA THR A 106 -7.83 -15.20 7.23
C THR A 106 -8.03 -15.89 5.89
N GLY A 107 -7.92 -15.17 4.77
CA GLY A 107 -8.00 -15.77 3.44
C GLY A 107 -6.87 -16.76 3.13
N ALA A 108 -5.66 -16.56 3.68
CA ALA A 108 -4.55 -17.51 3.53
C ALA A 108 -4.78 -18.80 4.33
N LEU A 109 -5.30 -18.68 5.57
CA LEU A 109 -5.71 -19.81 6.40
C LEU A 109 -6.76 -20.67 5.70
N GLU A 110 -7.81 -20.05 5.15
CA GLU A 110 -8.87 -20.74 4.42
C GLU A 110 -8.34 -21.48 3.19
N ARG A 111 -7.52 -20.82 2.35
CA ARG A 111 -6.93 -21.44 1.15
C ARG A 111 -5.98 -22.59 1.46
N LYS A 112 -5.28 -22.52 2.58
CA LYS A 112 -4.35 -23.58 3.02
C LYS A 112 -5.05 -24.65 3.85
N THR A 113 -6.33 -24.46 4.18
CA THR A 113 -7.09 -25.37 5.06
C THR A 113 -6.42 -25.53 6.43
N ILE A 114 -5.78 -24.46 6.91
CA ILE A 114 -5.10 -24.41 8.22
C ILE A 114 -6.00 -23.64 9.19
N SER A 115 -6.22 -24.19 10.38
CA SER A 115 -6.92 -23.51 11.47
C SER A 115 -6.01 -22.54 12.23
N GLN A 116 -6.61 -21.58 12.96
CA GLN A 116 -5.83 -20.67 13.81
C GLN A 116 -5.03 -21.42 14.90
N THR A 117 -5.55 -22.55 15.39
CA THR A 117 -4.88 -23.39 16.40
C THR A 117 -3.65 -24.09 15.82
N GLU A 118 -3.74 -24.61 14.60
CA GLU A 118 -2.60 -25.24 13.92
C GLU A 118 -1.52 -24.20 13.61
N LEU A 119 -1.91 -23.03 13.11
CA LEU A 119 -0.95 -21.94 12.85
C LEU A 119 -0.26 -21.47 14.14
N ALA A 120 -1.00 -21.37 15.24
CA ALA A 120 -0.45 -21.06 16.56
C ALA A 120 0.62 -22.08 17.00
N ALA A 121 0.37 -23.36 16.75
CA ALA A 121 1.32 -24.44 17.05
C ALA A 121 2.58 -24.36 16.16
N ILE A 122 2.43 -24.10 14.86
CA ILE A 122 3.55 -23.95 13.91
C ILE A 122 4.46 -22.78 14.32
N MET A 123 3.84 -21.66 14.70
CA MET A 123 4.56 -20.42 15.03
C MET A 123 5.01 -20.36 16.49
N ALA A 124 4.66 -21.36 17.32
CA ALA A 124 4.91 -21.37 18.76
C ALA A 124 4.43 -20.09 19.49
N ILE A 125 3.26 -19.55 19.10
CA ILE A 125 2.64 -18.38 19.74
C ILE A 125 1.21 -18.69 20.21
N PRO A 126 0.67 -17.96 21.21
CA PRO A 126 -0.68 -18.22 21.71
C PRO A 126 -1.74 -18.06 20.61
N GLN A 127 -2.72 -18.98 20.55
CA GLN A 127 -3.82 -18.89 19.58
C GLN A 127 -4.64 -17.61 19.73
N SER A 128 -4.79 -17.09 20.95
CA SER A 128 -5.43 -15.78 21.20
C SER A 128 -4.77 -14.65 20.42
N ARG A 129 -3.44 -14.71 20.24
CA ARG A 129 -2.68 -13.73 19.47
C ARG A 129 -2.94 -13.83 17.98
N ILE A 130 -3.04 -15.05 17.43
CA ILE A 130 -3.49 -15.28 16.05
C ILE A 130 -4.88 -14.69 15.84
N SER A 131 -5.79 -14.92 16.78
CA SER A 131 -7.17 -14.41 16.72
C SER A 131 -7.21 -12.88 16.77
N GLU A 132 -6.40 -12.22 17.61
CA GLU A 132 -6.25 -10.76 17.62
C GLU A 132 -5.83 -10.23 16.24
N HIS A 133 -4.89 -10.89 15.58
CA HIS A 133 -4.41 -10.51 14.26
C HIS A 133 -5.43 -10.79 13.15
N CYS A 134 -6.10 -11.95 13.16
CA CYS A 134 -7.17 -12.31 12.22
C CYS A 134 -8.40 -11.41 12.33
N ASN A 135 -8.64 -10.80 13.50
CA ASN A 135 -9.72 -9.84 13.72
C ASN A 135 -9.28 -8.38 13.55
N GLY A 136 -8.00 -8.13 13.26
CA GLY A 136 -7.45 -6.78 13.11
C GLY A 136 -7.40 -5.97 14.41
N LYS A 137 -7.49 -6.62 15.59
CA LYS A 137 -7.39 -5.96 16.89
C LYS A 137 -5.98 -5.47 17.18
N VAL A 138 -4.98 -6.19 16.68
CA VAL A 138 -3.55 -5.87 16.85
C VAL A 138 -2.85 -6.13 15.52
N MET A 139 -1.99 -5.22 15.09
CA MET A 139 -1.13 -5.42 13.91
C MET A 139 0.16 -6.13 14.33
N PRO A 140 0.56 -7.23 13.67
CA PRO A 140 1.86 -7.85 13.92
C PRO A 140 3.01 -6.99 13.38
N ARG A 141 4.21 -7.19 13.92
CA ARG A 141 5.43 -6.52 13.42
C ARG A 141 5.85 -7.12 12.07
N ASN A 142 6.58 -6.38 11.25
CA ASN A 142 7.03 -6.85 9.92
C ASN A 142 7.83 -8.17 9.98
N SER A 143 8.66 -8.39 11.01
CA SER A 143 9.37 -9.67 11.20
C SER A 143 8.39 -10.83 11.39
N GLN A 144 7.33 -10.60 12.17
CA GLN A 144 6.30 -11.59 12.46
C GLN A 144 5.42 -11.84 11.22
N ILE A 145 5.18 -10.83 10.37
CA ILE A 145 4.49 -11.02 9.07
C ILE A 145 5.28 -11.97 8.18
N LYS A 146 6.61 -11.86 8.15
CA LYS A 146 7.48 -12.79 7.39
C LYS A 146 7.39 -14.22 7.95
N GLU A 147 7.34 -14.36 9.27
CA GLU A 147 7.12 -15.65 9.93
C GLU A 147 5.75 -16.25 9.57
N TYR A 148 4.69 -15.44 9.46
CA TYR A 148 3.37 -15.89 8.96
C TYR A 148 3.45 -16.39 7.53
N GLU A 149 4.14 -15.66 6.65
CA GLU A 149 4.29 -16.04 5.25
C GLU A 149 5.05 -17.37 5.10
N ASP A 150 6.15 -17.53 5.84
CA ASP A 150 6.95 -18.74 5.87
C ASP A 150 6.15 -19.92 6.47
N ALA A 151 5.41 -19.71 7.58
CA ALA A 151 4.58 -20.73 8.22
C ALA A 151 3.41 -21.22 7.35
N LEU A 152 2.80 -20.33 6.57
CA LEU A 152 1.70 -20.66 5.65
C LEU A 152 2.20 -21.16 4.29
N GLY A 153 3.51 -21.10 4.03
CA GLY A 153 4.10 -21.42 2.74
C GLY A 153 3.47 -20.60 1.61
N VAL A 154 3.30 -19.30 1.83
CA VAL A 154 2.84 -18.33 0.82
C VAL A 154 4.02 -17.50 0.32
N GLU A 155 3.87 -16.86 -0.83
CA GLU A 155 4.94 -16.03 -1.40
C GLU A 155 5.29 -14.86 -0.46
N ARG A 156 6.56 -14.47 -0.37
CA ARG A 156 6.94 -13.31 0.45
C ARG A 156 6.31 -12.02 -0.05
N GLY A 157 5.79 -11.22 0.87
CA GLY A 157 5.01 -10.03 0.58
C GLY A 157 3.52 -10.28 0.31
N SER A 158 3.06 -11.54 0.29
CA SER A 158 1.63 -11.88 0.11
C SER A 158 0.73 -11.32 1.21
N LEU A 159 1.27 -11.18 2.43
CA LEU A 159 0.55 -10.69 3.59
C LEU A 159 0.92 -9.23 3.91
N GLY A 160 1.65 -8.56 3.02
CA GLY A 160 2.09 -7.16 3.21
C GLY A 160 3.43 -7.01 3.93
N GLY A 161 4.20 -8.09 4.09
CA GLY A 161 5.55 -8.05 4.66
C GLY A 161 6.57 -7.48 3.65
N TYR A 162 7.03 -6.25 3.87
CA TYR A 162 8.19 -5.67 3.15
C TYR A 162 9.50 -6.08 3.83
#